data_AF-A0A2K3L4N4-F1
#
_entry.id   AF-A0A2K3L4N4-F1
#
_cell.length_a   1.000
_cell.length_b   1.000
_cell.length_c   1.000
_cell.angle_alpha   90.00
_cell.angle_beta   90.00
_cell.angle_gamma   90.00
#
_symmetry.space_group_name_H-M   'P 1'
#
loop_
_entity.id
_entity.type
_entity.pdbx_description
1 polymer ?
#
loop_
_entity_poly.entity_id
_entity_poly.type
_entity_poly.pdbx_seq_one_letter_code
_entity_poly.pdbx_strand_id
1 'polypeptide(L)'
;MYGKSEPTRESDLEYYERRYYNGLKDGYYKLEISGSTYRCPFCRNKDYDSLSELLRHAARIIGDTRETVKECAKHSALQRYLGNHKSPSVKTCKDKLPALSVSIDKDSSHNVDIAAGDELFVWPWIVILANNVTKFDPKSRKHVGKNHKKIKEELIMKGFQPLKVIALWNRYGQTPFAIVEFGKEWDGFHNAVMLERSFIAEHCGKKDYLDLEKQDRGDSLYGWMARGDDYNNFKDIFGKHLRDNGDLKTVSGKEAEDNRKAKKLVIGLANTLLMKNKEYEQTASKFHEASETLTKVMVQKEEMLELFNKEISKMRQVERDYLENVSKDHEKARLELEARRNELMSREKDLQRRQANNHTERNKIYLEKKK
;
A
#
# COMPACT_ATOMS: atom_id res chain seq x y z
N MET A 1 -24.71 -17.40 -39.06
CA MET A 1 -23.44 -16.75 -38.68
C MET A 1 -23.14 -17.10 -37.23
N TYR A 2 -22.20 -18.01 -36.99
CA TYR A 2 -21.85 -18.52 -35.65
C TYR A 2 -20.70 -17.68 -35.07
N GLY A 3 -20.98 -16.92 -34.01
CA GLY A 3 -19.95 -16.34 -33.15
C GLY A 3 -19.38 -17.43 -32.24
N LYS A 4 -18.20 -17.94 -32.57
CA LYS A 4 -17.40 -18.77 -31.67
C LYS A 4 -16.90 -17.89 -30.52
N SER A 5 -17.26 -18.20 -29.29
CA SER A 5 -16.52 -17.72 -28.12
C SER A 5 -15.20 -18.49 -28.07
N GLU A 6 -14.10 -17.78 -28.35
CA GLU A 6 -12.75 -18.29 -28.16
C GLU A 6 -12.51 -18.66 -26.69
N PRO A 7 -11.78 -19.74 -26.40
CA PRO A 7 -11.27 -19.97 -25.05
C PRO A 7 -10.40 -18.77 -24.70
N THR A 8 -10.61 -18.15 -23.55
CA THR A 8 -9.75 -17.08 -23.04
C THR A 8 -8.31 -17.58 -23.07
N ARG A 9 -7.55 -17.16 -24.10
CA ARG A 9 -6.11 -17.42 -24.20
C ARG A 9 -5.51 -16.89 -22.92
N GLU A 10 -4.94 -17.79 -22.11
CA GLU A 10 -4.11 -17.41 -20.98
C GLU A 10 -3.09 -16.39 -21.49
N SER A 11 -3.05 -15.23 -20.85
CA SER A 11 -2.12 -14.19 -21.27
C SER A 11 -0.69 -14.69 -21.05
N ASP A 12 0.24 -14.28 -21.91
CA ASP A 12 1.66 -14.66 -21.75
C ASP A 12 2.17 -14.32 -20.34
N LEU A 13 1.66 -13.24 -19.75
CA LEU A 13 1.95 -12.83 -18.37
C LEU A 13 1.50 -13.89 -17.34
N GLU A 14 0.25 -14.35 -17.40
CA GLU A 14 -0.29 -15.35 -16.46
C GLU A 14 0.42 -16.69 -16.58
N TYR A 15 0.71 -17.13 -17.82
CA TYR A 15 1.45 -18.36 -18.08
C TYR A 15 2.85 -18.30 -17.44
N TYR A 16 3.60 -17.21 -17.69
CA TYR A 16 4.93 -17.04 -17.13
C TYR A 16 4.88 -16.88 -15.61
N GLU A 17 3.94 -16.11 -15.06
CA GLU A 17 3.81 -15.89 -13.62
C GLU A 17 3.59 -17.20 -12.88
N ARG A 18 2.64 -18.03 -13.36
CA ARG A 18 2.35 -19.35 -12.78
C ARG A 18 3.58 -20.25 -12.81
N ARG A 19 4.32 -20.26 -13.93
CA ARG A 19 5.54 -21.06 -14.11
C ARG A 19 6.63 -20.67 -13.11
N TYR A 20 6.91 -19.37 -12.95
CA TYR A 20 7.95 -18.92 -12.02
C TYR A 20 7.52 -19.05 -10.55
N TYR A 21 6.24 -18.85 -10.25
CA TYR A 21 5.69 -19.04 -8.91
C TYR A 21 5.84 -20.49 -8.45
N ASN A 22 5.51 -21.46 -9.30
CA ASN A 22 5.71 -22.87 -9.01
C ASN A 22 7.20 -23.20 -8.84
N GLY A 23 8.08 -22.65 -9.68
CA GLY A 23 9.53 -22.83 -9.52
C GLY A 23 10.09 -22.27 -8.19
N LEU A 24 9.53 -21.17 -7.67
CA LEU A 24 9.89 -20.64 -6.35
C LEU A 24 9.39 -21.57 -5.23
N LYS A 25 8.17 -22.12 -5.37
CA LYS A 25 7.56 -23.06 -4.42
C LYS A 25 8.30 -24.39 -4.34
N ASP A 26 8.74 -24.90 -5.50
CA ASP A 26 9.45 -26.17 -5.63
C ASP A 26 10.96 -26.04 -5.30
N GLY A 27 11.41 -24.84 -4.93
CA GLY A 27 12.81 -24.57 -4.55
C GLY A 27 13.79 -24.53 -5.73
N TYR A 28 13.30 -24.52 -6.97
CA TYR A 28 14.10 -24.38 -8.19
C TYR A 28 14.79 -23.02 -8.26
N TYR A 29 14.08 -21.95 -7.86
CA TYR A 29 14.65 -20.62 -7.68
C TYR A 29 14.89 -20.37 -6.19
N LYS A 30 16.14 -20.42 -5.75
CA LYS A 30 16.50 -20.16 -4.35
C LYS A 30 16.59 -18.66 -4.09
N LEU A 31 15.84 -18.18 -3.10
CA LEU A 31 16.22 -16.94 -2.42
C LEU A 31 17.43 -17.25 -1.54
N GLU A 32 18.58 -16.66 -1.86
CA GLU A 32 19.71 -16.66 -0.93
C GLU A 32 19.35 -15.79 0.27
N ILE A 33 19.31 -16.43 1.45
CA ILE A 33 19.11 -15.79 2.75
C ILE A 33 20.38 -16.03 3.56
N SER A 34 21.26 -15.04 3.64
CA SER A 34 22.42 -15.09 4.55
C SER A 34 22.10 -14.25 5.78
N GLY A 35 21.44 -14.83 6.78
CA GLY A 35 21.24 -14.28 8.15
C GLY A 35 20.38 -13.02 8.29
N SER A 36 20.48 -12.07 7.36
CA SER A 36 19.78 -10.77 7.32
C SER A 36 19.67 -10.17 5.92
N THR A 37 20.18 -10.86 4.89
CA THR A 37 20.28 -10.32 3.53
C THR A 37 19.52 -11.18 2.54
N TYR A 38 18.71 -10.55 1.69
CA TYR A 38 17.88 -11.18 0.66
C TYR A 38 18.38 -10.84 -0.73
N ARG A 39 18.35 -11.81 -1.65
CA ARG A 39 18.68 -11.60 -3.06
C ARG A 39 17.52 -11.99 -3.98
N CYS A 40 17.26 -11.16 -5.00
CA CYS A 40 16.30 -11.48 -6.05
C CYS A 40 16.87 -12.58 -6.95
N PRO A 41 16.17 -13.72 -7.15
CA PRO A 41 16.67 -14.81 -8.00
C PRO A 41 16.63 -14.49 -9.50
N PHE A 42 16.00 -13.39 -9.89
CA PHE A 42 15.78 -13.00 -11.29
C PHE A 42 16.68 -11.83 -11.74
N CYS A 43 17.28 -11.10 -10.79
CA CYS A 43 18.18 -9.98 -11.09
C CYS A 43 19.61 -10.30 -10.64
N ARG A 44 20.59 -9.78 -11.38
CA ARG A 44 22.00 -9.90 -10.99
C ARG A 44 22.38 -8.79 -10.00
N ASN A 45 23.08 -9.17 -8.94
CA ASN A 45 23.88 -8.32 -8.05
C ASN A 45 23.16 -7.15 -7.38
N LYS A 46 22.11 -7.45 -6.61
CA LYS A 46 21.68 -6.55 -5.55
C LYS A 46 21.18 -7.33 -4.35
N ASP A 47 21.79 -7.00 -3.21
CA ASP A 47 21.48 -7.55 -1.91
C ASP A 47 20.57 -6.56 -1.18
N TYR A 48 19.59 -7.07 -0.44
CA TYR A 48 18.58 -6.29 0.26
C TYR A 48 18.59 -6.63 1.75
N ASP A 49 18.60 -5.61 2.60
CA ASP A 49 18.69 -5.78 4.06
C ASP A 49 17.33 -6.12 4.70
N SER A 50 16.24 -6.05 3.93
CA SER A 50 14.94 -6.51 4.39
C SER A 50 14.06 -7.03 3.26
N LEU A 51 13.11 -7.89 3.64
CA LEU A 51 12.07 -8.40 2.74
C LEU A 51 11.25 -7.27 2.11
N SER A 52 11.00 -6.19 2.87
CA SER A 52 10.28 -4.99 2.39
C SER A 52 11.00 -4.31 1.23
N GLU A 53 12.34 -4.28 1.26
CA GLU A 53 13.12 -3.70 0.16
C GLU A 53 13.13 -4.57 -1.08
N LEU A 54 13.20 -5.89 -0.90
CA LEU A 54 13.07 -6.85 -2.00
C LEU A 54 11.67 -6.77 -2.66
N LEU A 55 10.61 -6.60 -1.87
CA LEU A 55 9.25 -6.39 -2.37
C LEU A 55 9.14 -5.06 -3.17
N ARG A 56 9.73 -3.98 -2.65
CA ARG A 56 9.77 -2.69 -3.36
C ARG A 56 10.54 -2.79 -4.68
N HIS A 57 11.60 -3.60 -4.73
CA HIS A 57 12.32 -3.89 -5.97
C HIS A 57 11.44 -4.62 -6.98
N ALA A 58 10.74 -5.69 -6.57
CA ALA A 58 9.84 -6.42 -7.46
C ALA A 58 8.71 -5.51 -8.01
N ALA A 59 8.10 -4.70 -7.14
CA ALA A 59 7.05 -3.75 -7.54
C ALA A 59 7.56 -2.71 -8.55
N ARG A 60 8.81 -2.25 -8.42
CA ARG A 60 9.41 -1.30 -9.36
C ARG A 60 9.58 -1.91 -10.75
N ILE A 61 9.96 -3.19 -10.85
CA ILE A 61 10.12 -3.87 -12.15
C ILE A 61 8.75 -4.14 -12.80
N ILE A 62 7.74 -4.52 -12.02
CA ILE A 62 6.38 -4.71 -12.54
C ILE A 62 5.81 -3.39 -13.09
N GLY A 63 6.16 -2.26 -12.47
CA GLY A 63 5.72 -0.92 -12.91
C GLY A 63 6.57 -0.29 -14.02
N ASP A 64 7.67 -0.92 -14.46
CA ASP A 64 8.54 -0.37 -15.51
C ASP A 64 8.03 -0.77 -16.90
N THR A 65 7.60 0.22 -17.68
CA THR A 65 7.06 0.01 -19.03
C THR A 65 8.11 -0.41 -20.06
N ARG A 66 9.40 -0.38 -19.71
CA ARG A 66 10.51 -0.81 -20.57
C ARG A 66 10.84 -2.29 -20.42
N GLU A 67 10.29 -2.95 -19.40
CA GLU A 67 10.57 -4.35 -19.10
C GLU A 67 9.71 -5.31 -19.92
N THR A 68 10.23 -6.51 -20.16
CA THR A 68 9.49 -7.51 -20.95
C THR A 68 8.39 -8.16 -20.13
N VAL A 69 7.32 -8.62 -20.79
CA VAL A 69 6.23 -9.40 -20.15
C VAL A 69 6.78 -10.56 -19.30
N LYS A 70 7.87 -11.19 -19.74
CA LYS A 70 8.55 -12.28 -19.02
C LYS A 70 9.27 -11.78 -17.75
N GLU A 71 9.91 -10.62 -17.79
CA GLU A 71 10.54 -10.01 -16.60
C GLU A 71 9.50 -9.51 -15.59
N CYS A 72 8.41 -8.90 -16.07
CA CYS A 72 7.29 -8.52 -15.22
C CYS A 72 6.66 -9.75 -14.56
N ALA A 73 6.46 -10.84 -15.31
CA ALA A 73 5.91 -12.09 -14.78
C ALA A 73 6.80 -12.75 -13.71
N LYS A 74 8.13 -12.72 -13.87
CA LYS A 74 9.09 -13.20 -12.85
C LYS A 74 8.95 -12.43 -11.54
N HIS A 75 8.89 -11.10 -11.61
CA HIS A 75 8.81 -10.24 -10.43
C HIS A 75 7.41 -10.25 -9.81
N SER A 76 6.36 -10.42 -10.62
CA SER A 76 4.99 -10.69 -10.15
C SER A 76 4.94 -11.99 -9.35
N ALA A 77 5.53 -13.06 -9.89
CA ALA A 77 5.64 -14.35 -9.21
C ALA A 77 6.42 -14.26 -7.88
N LEU A 78 7.52 -13.48 -7.86
CA LEU A 78 8.30 -13.23 -6.65
C LEU A 78 7.49 -12.48 -5.59
N GLN A 79 6.80 -11.41 -5.99
CA GLN A 79 5.95 -10.63 -5.10
C GLN A 79 4.83 -11.48 -4.49
N ARG A 80 4.20 -12.32 -5.32
CA ARG A 80 3.16 -13.27 -4.89
C ARG A 80 3.72 -14.33 -3.94
N TYR A 81 4.89 -14.88 -4.22
CA TYR A 81 5.57 -15.85 -3.35
C TYR A 81 5.90 -15.25 -1.98
N LEU A 82 6.53 -14.08 -1.94
CA LEU A 82 6.91 -13.39 -0.70
C LEU A 82 5.69 -12.88 0.08
N GLY A 83 4.61 -12.49 -0.61
CA GLY A 83 3.34 -12.11 -0.01
C GLY A 83 2.67 -13.27 0.74
N ASN A 84 2.74 -14.48 0.17
CA ASN A 84 2.20 -15.70 0.78
C ASN A 84 3.08 -16.27 1.91
N HIS A 85 4.39 -16.00 1.89
CA HIS A 85 5.33 -16.40 2.95
C HIS A 85 5.33 -15.48 4.19
N LYS A 86 4.36 -14.56 4.32
CA LYS A 86 4.03 -13.92 5.61
C LYS A 86 3.46 -14.90 6.66
N SER A 87 3.37 -16.19 6.34
CA SER A 87 3.29 -17.25 7.34
C SER A 87 3.94 -18.53 6.82
N PRO A 88 4.97 -19.02 7.52
CA PRO A 88 5.07 -20.45 7.76
C PRO A 88 5.29 -20.77 9.24
N SER A 89 4.45 -21.70 9.70
CA SER A 89 4.75 -22.72 10.72
C SER A 89 5.07 -22.26 12.13
N VAL A 90 4.01 -22.28 12.93
CA VAL A 90 3.96 -22.82 14.31
C VAL A 90 5.13 -23.77 14.61
N LYS A 91 6.07 -23.28 15.44
CA LYS A 91 6.58 -24.10 16.54
C LYS A 91 5.71 -23.78 17.74
N THR A 92 4.93 -24.77 18.14
CA THR A 92 4.22 -24.81 19.42
C THR A 92 5.24 -24.66 20.55
N CYS A 93 5.31 -23.47 21.13
CA CYS A 93 5.52 -23.30 22.56
C CYS A 93 4.26 -22.65 23.09
N LYS A 94 3.36 -23.49 23.62
CA LYS A 94 2.51 -23.07 24.72
C LYS A 94 3.48 -22.64 25.82
N ASP A 95 3.53 -21.34 26.07
CA ASP A 95 3.58 -20.73 27.41
C ASP A 95 4.10 -19.29 27.30
N LYS A 96 3.25 -18.37 27.78
CA LYS A 96 3.55 -16.98 28.17
C LYS A 96 3.87 -15.98 27.04
N LEU A 97 2.83 -15.57 26.30
CA LEU A 97 2.68 -14.14 26.01
C LEU A 97 2.05 -13.49 27.25
N PRO A 98 2.64 -12.42 27.82
CA PRO A 98 2.03 -11.73 28.93
C PRO A 98 0.70 -11.17 28.44
N ALA A 99 -0.38 -11.62 29.04
CA ALA A 99 -1.63 -10.90 28.98
C ALA A 99 -1.30 -9.46 29.40
N LEU A 100 -1.35 -8.51 28.47
CA LEU A 100 -1.45 -7.12 28.84
C LEU A 100 -2.88 -6.92 29.36
N SER A 101 -3.13 -7.45 30.56
CA SER A 101 -4.23 -7.01 31.39
C SER A 101 -3.88 -5.60 31.83
N VAL A 102 -4.18 -4.63 30.98
CA VAL A 102 -4.33 -3.25 31.43
C VAL A 102 -5.65 -3.24 32.18
N SER A 103 -5.55 -3.40 33.50
CA SER A 103 -6.60 -2.99 34.42
C SER A 103 -7.03 -1.59 34.01
N ILE A 104 -8.28 -1.47 33.57
CA ILE A 104 -8.94 -0.18 33.51
C ILE A 104 -9.11 0.19 34.97
N ASP A 105 -8.18 0.98 35.49
CA ASP A 105 -8.39 1.69 36.74
C ASP A 105 -9.52 2.70 36.50
N LYS A 106 -10.75 2.21 36.68
CA LYS A 106 -11.80 3.04 37.25
C LYS A 106 -11.41 3.23 38.71
N ASP A 107 -10.80 4.35 39.03
CA ASP A 107 -11.47 5.31 39.91
C ASP A 107 -10.65 6.56 40.22
N SER A 108 -11.43 7.59 40.55
CA SER A 108 -11.08 8.70 41.43
C SER A 108 -10.26 9.84 40.83
N SER A 109 -10.99 10.88 40.45
CA SER A 109 -10.90 12.18 41.11
C SER A 109 -10.15 12.12 42.46
N HIS A 110 -8.84 12.27 42.44
CA HIS A 110 -8.06 12.75 43.57
C HIS A 110 -6.89 13.55 43.04
N ASN A 111 -6.65 14.64 43.74
CA ASN A 111 -5.68 15.69 43.47
C ASN A 111 -4.35 15.09 42.99
N VAL A 112 -3.79 15.70 41.95
CA VAL A 112 -2.37 15.51 41.64
C VAL A 112 -1.62 16.01 42.88
N ASP A 113 -1.22 15.10 43.74
CA ASP A 113 -0.13 15.34 44.68
C ASP A 113 1.06 15.70 43.78
N ILE A 114 1.30 17.01 43.67
CA ILE A 114 2.50 17.56 43.06
C ILE A 114 3.63 16.87 43.81
N ALA A 115 4.36 15.98 43.12
CA ALA A 115 5.57 15.41 43.69
C ALA A 115 6.40 16.59 44.21
N ALA A 116 6.60 16.64 45.53
CA ALA A 116 7.18 17.78 46.21
C ALA A 116 8.60 18.02 45.66
N GLY A 117 8.71 18.90 44.66
CA GLY A 117 9.93 19.12 43.89
C GLY A 117 9.75 19.39 42.40
N ASP A 118 8.57 19.19 41.82
CA ASP A 118 8.37 19.40 40.38
C ASP A 118 8.11 20.90 40.07
N GLU A 119 9.05 21.53 39.37
CA GLU A 119 9.03 22.97 39.09
C GLU A 119 7.87 23.34 38.14
N LEU A 120 7.12 24.37 38.52
CA LEU A 120 6.01 24.90 37.72
C LEU A 120 6.52 25.98 36.76
N PHE A 121 6.26 25.76 35.48
CA PHE A 121 6.53 26.68 34.39
C PHE A 121 5.23 27.24 33.83
N VAL A 122 5.28 28.43 33.27
CA VAL A 122 4.14 28.97 32.50
C VAL A 122 4.10 28.28 31.13
N TRP A 123 2.92 27.78 30.77
CA TRP A 123 2.59 27.17 29.49
C TRP A 123 1.50 27.98 28.78
N PRO A 124 1.65 28.41 27.51
CA PRO A 124 2.77 28.16 26.58
C PRO A 124 4.13 28.60 27.14
N TRP A 125 5.22 27.95 26.70
CA TRP A 125 6.56 28.15 27.25
C TRP A 125 7.02 29.60 27.03
N ILE A 126 7.25 30.32 28.12
CA ILE A 126 7.54 31.76 28.11
C ILE A 126 8.87 32.05 28.80
N VAL A 127 9.63 32.96 28.19
CA VAL A 127 10.80 33.61 28.78
C VAL A 127 10.49 35.08 29.02
N ILE A 128 10.82 35.56 30.22
CA ILE A 128 10.72 36.97 30.60
C ILE A 128 12.08 37.60 30.32
N LEU A 129 12.06 38.71 29.59
CA LEU A 129 13.20 39.59 29.42
C LEU A 129 13.02 40.83 30.26
N ALA A 130 14.04 41.23 30.99
CA ALA A 130 14.07 42.44 31.80
C ALA A 130 15.16 43.40 31.32
N ASN A 131 15.10 44.63 31.85
CA ASN A 131 15.96 45.76 31.45
C ASN A 131 15.79 46.20 29.98
N ASN A 132 14.58 46.10 29.44
CA ASN A 132 14.29 46.42 28.04
C ASN A 132 14.13 47.93 27.75
N VAL A 133 13.96 48.76 28.77
CA VAL A 133 13.79 50.21 28.62
C VAL A 133 15.14 50.89 28.63
N THR A 134 15.42 51.64 27.57
CA THR A 134 16.75 52.24 27.36
C THR A 134 16.74 53.77 27.52
N LYS A 135 15.61 54.46 27.25
CA LYS A 135 15.57 55.93 27.22
C LYS A 135 14.21 56.49 27.67
N PHE A 136 14.21 57.67 28.28
CA PHE A 136 13.01 58.49 28.46
C PHE A 136 12.89 59.47 27.29
N ASP A 137 11.75 59.48 26.60
CA ASP A 137 11.49 60.46 25.55
C ASP A 137 10.81 61.71 26.15
N PRO A 138 11.52 62.87 26.21
CA PRO A 138 10.98 64.09 26.81
C PRO A 138 9.78 64.65 26.06
N LYS A 139 9.64 64.35 24.76
CA LYS A 139 8.55 64.88 23.92
C LYS A 139 7.24 64.16 24.18
N SER A 140 7.28 62.82 24.21
CA SER A 140 6.10 62.01 24.51
C SER A 140 5.87 61.79 26.00
N ARG A 141 6.83 62.16 26.86
CA ARG A 141 6.87 61.89 28.31
C ARG A 141 6.68 60.40 28.63
N LYS A 142 7.23 59.54 27.78
CA LYS A 142 7.12 58.07 27.90
C LYS A 142 8.49 57.42 27.91
N HIS A 143 8.59 56.31 28.64
CA HIS A 143 9.73 55.41 28.54
C HIS A 143 9.68 54.63 27.23
N VAL A 144 10.82 54.53 26.54
CA VAL A 144 10.98 53.84 25.26
C VAL A 144 12.18 52.90 25.32
N GLY A 145 11.99 51.68 24.84
CA GLY A 145 12.97 50.60 24.83
C GLY A 145 13.11 49.97 23.45
N LYS A 146 13.71 48.77 23.41
CA LYS A 146 13.68 47.97 22.17
C LYS A 146 12.24 47.53 21.91
N ASN A 147 11.76 47.75 20.68
CA ASN A 147 10.45 47.27 20.27
C ASN A 147 10.47 45.73 20.08
N HIS A 148 9.28 45.13 20.00
CA HIS A 148 9.16 43.68 19.89
C HIS A 148 9.81 43.08 18.63
N LYS A 149 9.87 43.81 17.50
CA LYS A 149 10.48 43.32 16.26
C LYS A 149 11.99 43.20 16.41
N LYS A 150 12.63 44.24 16.95
CA LYS A 150 14.07 44.27 17.18
C LYS A 150 14.52 43.15 18.11
N ILE A 151 13.82 42.94 19.22
CA ILE A 151 14.11 41.84 20.15
C ILE A 151 13.95 40.49 19.45
N LYS A 152 12.87 40.32 18.68
CA LYS A 152 12.62 39.07 17.93
C LYS A 152 13.74 38.78 16.92
N GLU A 153 14.17 39.78 16.15
CA GLU A 153 15.27 39.68 15.18
C GLU A 153 16.59 39.33 15.86
N GLU A 154 16.94 40.00 16.97
CA GLU A 154 18.16 39.71 17.74
C GLU A 154 18.17 38.25 18.26
N LEU A 155 17.04 37.75 18.76
CA LEU A 155 16.92 36.37 19.23
C LEU A 155 17.07 35.36 18.08
N ILE A 156 16.48 35.65 16.92
CA ILE A 156 16.60 34.81 15.72
C ILE A 156 18.06 34.77 15.24
N MET A 157 18.76 35.90 15.23
CA MET A 157 20.18 35.97 14.85
C MET A 157 21.08 35.18 15.81
N LYS A 158 20.70 35.07 17.09
CA LYS A 158 21.35 34.21 18.08
C LYS A 158 20.97 32.72 17.96
N GLY A 159 20.11 32.36 17.00
CA GLY A 159 19.70 30.97 16.73
C GLY A 159 18.46 30.50 17.50
N PHE A 160 17.79 31.37 18.24
CA PHE A 160 16.55 31.04 18.95
C PHE A 160 15.33 31.16 18.04
N GLN A 161 14.27 30.41 18.32
CA GLN A 161 13.05 30.40 17.52
C GLN A 161 11.82 30.93 18.28
N PRO A 162 11.77 32.24 18.63
CA PRO A 162 10.63 32.80 19.33
C PRO A 162 9.40 32.86 18.42
N LEU A 163 8.27 32.33 18.88
CA LEU A 163 7.00 32.46 18.16
C LEU A 163 6.50 33.91 18.22
N LYS A 164 6.49 34.48 19.43
CA LYS A 164 5.98 35.84 19.67
C LYS A 164 6.88 36.56 20.66
N VAL A 165 7.07 37.86 20.40
CA VAL A 165 7.72 38.77 21.35
C VAL A 165 6.78 39.92 21.62
N ILE A 166 6.64 40.29 22.89
CA ILE A 166 5.72 41.33 23.35
C ILE A 166 6.50 42.25 24.28
N ALA A 167 6.71 43.50 23.87
CA ALA A 167 7.13 44.55 24.79
C ALA A 167 5.92 44.96 25.64
N LEU A 168 6.03 44.94 26.96
CA LEU A 168 4.92 45.27 27.85
C LEU A 168 4.81 46.79 28.06
N TRP A 169 3.59 47.33 28.07
CA TRP A 169 3.30 48.76 28.16
C TRP A 169 2.39 49.09 29.34
N ASN A 170 2.59 50.27 29.92
CA ASN A 170 1.68 50.86 30.89
C ASN A 170 1.38 52.32 30.52
N ARG A 171 0.63 53.02 31.38
CA ARG A 171 0.25 54.43 31.17
C ARG A 171 1.44 55.40 31.04
N TYR A 172 2.63 55.02 31.52
CA TYR A 172 3.86 55.82 31.51
C TYR A 172 4.81 55.44 30.35
N GLY A 173 4.39 54.54 29.45
CA GLY A 173 5.17 54.08 28.32
C GLY A 173 5.54 52.61 28.40
N GLN A 174 6.65 52.25 27.76
CA GLN A 174 7.16 50.89 27.76
C GLN A 174 7.71 50.54 29.15
N THR A 175 7.36 49.36 29.64
CA THR A 175 7.88 48.82 30.90
C THR A 175 9.24 48.15 30.65
N PRO A 176 10.08 47.96 31.68
CA PRO A 176 11.39 47.32 31.51
C PRO A 176 11.30 45.84 31.13
N PHE A 177 10.10 45.28 30.98
CA PHE A 177 9.89 43.88 30.70
C PHE A 177 9.38 43.64 29.27
N ALA A 178 9.84 42.54 28.69
CA ALA A 178 9.28 41.95 27.49
C ALA A 178 9.05 40.46 27.70
N ILE A 179 8.09 39.91 26.97
CA ILE A 179 7.71 38.50 27.00
C ILE A 179 8.12 37.87 25.68
N VAL A 180 8.77 36.72 25.76
CA VAL A 180 9.11 35.88 24.62
C VAL A 180 8.36 34.56 24.77
N GLU A 181 7.45 34.29 23.85
CA GLU A 181 6.66 33.06 23.81
C GLU A 181 7.27 32.11 22.77
N PHE A 182 7.54 30.88 23.18
CA PHE A 182 8.09 29.82 22.33
C PHE A 182 7.06 28.75 21.94
N GLY A 183 5.83 28.87 22.43
CA GLY A 183 4.72 27.98 22.05
C GLY A 183 4.48 26.83 23.01
N LYS A 184 3.65 25.90 22.58
CA LYS A 184 3.09 24.83 23.43
C LYS A 184 3.85 23.52 23.37
N GLU A 185 4.65 23.37 22.33
CA GLU A 185 5.33 22.13 21.93
C GLU A 185 6.72 22.01 22.61
N TRP A 186 7.30 20.82 22.56
CA TRP A 186 8.57 20.50 23.24
C TRP A 186 9.80 21.17 22.64
N ASP A 187 9.78 21.50 21.35
CA ASP A 187 10.78 22.35 20.71
C ASP A 187 10.76 23.77 21.29
N GLY A 188 9.57 24.29 21.58
CA GLY A 188 9.38 25.55 22.27
C GLY A 188 9.96 25.53 23.68
N PHE A 189 9.74 24.45 24.43
CA PHE A 189 10.35 24.25 25.75
C PHE A 189 11.88 24.24 25.66
N HIS A 190 12.43 23.48 24.71
CA HIS A 190 13.87 23.39 24.49
C HIS A 190 14.49 24.76 24.16
N ASN A 191 13.87 25.52 23.24
CA ASN A 191 14.32 26.86 22.90
C ASN A 191 14.28 27.82 24.10
N ALA A 192 13.21 27.76 24.90
CA ALA A 192 13.08 28.59 26.12
C ALA A 192 14.18 28.27 27.14
N VAL A 193 14.45 26.99 27.39
CA VAL A 193 15.53 26.53 28.29
C VAL A 193 16.90 26.97 27.78
N MET A 194 17.15 26.86 26.48
CA MET A 194 18.43 27.30 25.89
C MET A 194 18.61 28.82 25.99
N LEU A 195 17.53 29.60 25.80
CA LEU A 195 17.59 31.04 25.97
C LEU A 195 17.90 31.41 27.43
N GLU A 196 17.22 30.82 28.40
CA GLU A 196 17.52 31.03 29.83
C GLU A 196 18.98 30.68 30.15
N ARG A 197 19.46 29.52 29.69
CA ARG A 197 20.85 29.10 29.91
C ARG A 197 21.86 30.08 29.32
N SER A 198 21.56 30.67 28.16
CA SER A 198 22.44 31.67 27.56
C SER A 198 22.57 32.93 28.43
N PHE A 199 21.47 33.39 29.03
CA PHE A 199 21.50 34.51 29.98
C PHE A 199 22.23 34.17 31.27
N ILE A 200 22.02 32.96 31.81
CA ILE A 200 22.75 32.50 33.00
C ILE A 200 24.27 32.45 32.72
N ALA A 201 24.68 31.98 31.54
CA ALA A 201 26.09 31.94 31.15
C ALA A 201 26.72 33.33 30.99
N GLU A 202 25.91 34.33 30.62
CA GLU A 202 26.31 35.74 30.51
C GLU A 202 26.17 36.51 31.85
N HIS A 203 25.92 35.83 32.98
CA HIS A 203 25.63 36.47 34.28
C HIS A 203 24.48 37.48 34.24
N CYS A 204 23.49 37.19 33.40
CA CYS A 204 22.31 38.01 33.15
C CYS A 204 21.02 37.23 33.46
N GLY A 205 21.06 36.29 34.40
CA GLY A 205 19.91 35.50 34.82
C GLY A 205 19.00 36.25 35.80
N LYS A 206 17.94 35.57 36.27
CA LYS A 206 16.98 36.13 37.23
C LYS A 206 17.65 36.57 38.54
N LYS A 207 18.57 35.76 39.07
CA LYS A 207 19.28 36.05 40.31
C LYS A 207 20.12 37.32 40.16
N ASP A 208 20.93 37.38 39.10
CA ASP A 208 21.75 38.55 38.79
C ASP A 208 20.91 39.83 38.65
N TYR A 209 19.73 39.73 38.02
CA TYR A 209 18.79 40.85 37.91
C TYR A 209 18.21 41.32 39.25
N LEU A 210 17.96 40.40 40.19
CA LEU A 210 17.38 40.71 41.49
C LEU A 210 18.42 41.21 42.48
N ASP A 211 19.65 40.70 42.40
CA ASP A 211 20.75 41.02 43.32
C ASP A 211 21.39 42.38 43.01
N LEU A 212 21.38 42.83 41.75
CA LEU A 212 21.94 44.13 41.35
C LEU A 212 20.96 45.30 41.58
N GLU A 213 21.47 46.42 42.08
CA GLU A 213 20.72 47.68 42.12
C GLU A 213 20.43 48.20 40.70
N LYS A 214 19.36 48.99 40.54
CA LYS A 214 18.95 49.50 39.22
C LYS A 214 20.04 50.30 38.51
N GLN A 215 20.93 50.95 39.25
CA GLN A 215 22.02 51.77 38.69
C GLN A 215 23.17 50.92 38.16
N ASP A 216 23.36 49.71 38.69
CA ASP A 216 24.50 48.83 38.38
C ASP A 216 24.20 47.83 37.26
N ARG A 217 22.94 47.75 36.80
CA ARG A 217 22.50 46.78 35.79
C ARG A 217 23.01 47.05 34.37
N GLY A 218 23.47 48.28 34.11
CA GLY A 218 23.91 48.73 32.79
C GLY A 218 22.84 48.57 31.70
N ASP A 219 23.29 48.42 30.45
CA ASP A 219 22.42 48.28 29.26
C ASP A 219 22.12 46.81 28.88
N SER A 220 22.63 45.84 29.65
CA SER A 220 22.46 44.41 29.38
C SER A 220 21.01 43.96 29.59
N LEU A 221 20.52 43.10 28.70
CA LEU A 221 19.24 42.43 28.91
C LEU A 221 19.41 41.25 29.87
N TYR A 222 18.42 41.06 30.72
CA TYR A 222 18.37 39.92 31.63
C TYR A 222 17.23 39.01 31.20
N GLY A 223 17.38 37.70 31.39
CA GLY A 223 16.37 36.76 30.92
C GLY A 223 16.26 35.49 31.75
N TRP A 224 15.03 35.03 31.95
CA TRP A 224 14.73 33.78 32.63
C TRP A 224 13.41 33.19 32.18
N MET A 225 13.28 31.87 32.31
CA MET A 225 12.05 31.17 32.00
C MET A 225 11.01 31.45 33.09
N ALA A 226 9.77 31.76 32.68
CA ALA A 226 8.69 32.13 33.58
C ALA A 226 8.25 30.94 34.45
N ARG A 227 8.31 31.11 35.77
CA ARG A 227 7.97 30.09 36.76
C ARG A 227 6.77 30.48 37.63
N GLY A 228 6.39 29.61 38.55
CA GLY A 228 5.28 29.82 39.48
C GLY A 228 5.34 31.13 40.27
N ASP A 229 6.53 31.59 40.66
CA ASP A 229 6.69 32.86 41.38
C ASP A 229 6.52 34.08 40.47
N ASP A 230 6.97 34.00 39.21
CA ASP A 230 6.71 35.03 38.19
C ASP A 230 5.21 35.13 37.85
N TYR A 231 4.55 33.99 37.69
CA TYR A 231 3.12 33.90 37.42
C TYR A 231 2.27 34.50 38.54
N ASN A 232 2.70 34.27 39.80
CA ASN A 232 2.06 34.81 40.99
C ASN A 232 2.57 36.21 41.39
N ASN A 233 3.41 36.86 40.57
CA ASN A 233 3.82 38.23 40.80
C ASN A 233 2.65 39.19 40.48
N PHE A 234 2.15 39.90 41.49
CA PHE A 234 1.10 40.92 41.34
C PHE A 234 1.66 42.34 41.28
N LYS A 235 2.94 42.54 41.58
CA LYS A 235 3.60 43.85 41.57
C LYS A 235 3.94 44.28 40.15
N ASP A 236 4.47 43.35 39.36
CA ASP A 236 4.91 43.62 38.00
C ASP A 236 3.85 43.29 36.96
N ILE A 237 3.82 44.08 35.88
CA ILE A 237 2.83 43.92 34.81
C ILE A 237 2.94 42.58 34.08
N PHE A 238 4.14 41.98 34.08
CA PHE A 238 4.36 40.70 33.42
C PHE A 238 3.57 39.59 34.12
N GLY A 239 3.44 39.59 35.45
CA GLY A 239 2.71 38.54 36.15
C GLY A 239 1.22 38.54 35.78
N LYS A 240 0.61 39.72 35.61
CA LYS A 240 -0.75 39.81 35.04
C LYS A 240 -0.78 39.23 33.62
N HIS A 241 0.16 39.60 32.77
CA HIS A 241 0.22 39.09 31.39
C HIS A 241 0.34 37.55 31.35
N LEU A 242 1.15 36.95 32.22
CA LEU A 242 1.32 35.50 32.30
C LEU A 242 -0.01 34.80 32.67
N ARG A 243 -0.76 35.34 33.64
CA ARG A 243 -2.07 34.79 34.04
C ARG A 243 -3.14 34.95 32.97
N ASP A 244 -3.11 36.05 32.22
CA ASP A 244 -4.08 36.31 31.16
C ASP A 244 -3.82 35.43 29.91
N ASN A 245 -2.59 34.89 29.74
CA ASN A 245 -2.17 34.24 28.49
C ASN A 245 -1.55 32.84 28.66
N GLY A 246 -1.51 32.28 29.87
CA GLY A 246 -0.93 30.96 30.13
C GLY A 246 -1.39 30.35 31.45
N ASP A 247 -1.07 29.07 31.62
CA ASP A 247 -1.35 28.28 32.80
C ASP A 247 -0.06 27.71 33.38
N LEU A 248 -0.04 27.41 34.69
CA LEU A 248 1.09 26.70 35.28
C LEU A 248 1.04 25.21 34.97
N LYS A 249 2.15 24.66 34.49
CA LYS A 249 2.35 23.25 34.16
C LYS A 249 3.71 22.78 34.66
N THR A 250 3.80 21.53 35.09
CA THR A 250 5.08 20.87 35.31
C THR A 250 5.52 20.12 34.05
N VAL A 251 6.82 19.90 33.90
CA VAL A 251 7.39 19.12 32.79
C VAL A 251 6.85 17.69 32.82
N SER A 252 6.88 17.05 34.00
CA SER A 252 6.39 15.67 34.15
C SER A 252 4.89 15.56 33.87
N GLY A 253 4.10 16.56 34.29
CA GLY A 253 2.66 16.60 34.04
C GLY A 253 2.34 16.72 32.55
N LYS A 254 3.10 17.54 31.82
CA LYS A 254 2.96 17.67 30.37
C LYS A 254 3.36 16.40 29.63
N GLU A 255 4.46 15.78 30.03
CA GLU A 255 4.91 14.49 29.49
C GLU A 255 3.88 13.38 29.74
N ALA A 256 3.30 13.32 30.93
CA ALA A 256 2.25 12.37 31.26
C ALA A 256 0.97 12.59 30.44
N GLU A 257 0.57 13.85 30.21
CA GLU A 257 -0.57 14.19 29.35
C GLU A 257 -0.35 13.72 27.90
N ASP A 258 0.80 14.02 27.32
CA ASP A 258 1.14 13.64 25.96
C ASP A 258 1.25 12.11 25.83
N ASN A 259 1.84 11.42 26.82
CA ASN A 259 1.89 9.97 26.89
C ASN A 259 0.49 9.33 26.98
N ARG A 260 -0.44 9.91 27.74
CA ARG A 260 -1.84 9.42 27.81
C ARG A 260 -2.53 9.56 26.45
N LYS A 261 -2.34 10.70 25.77
CA LYS A 261 -2.88 10.92 24.42
C LYS A 261 -2.31 9.92 23.41
N ALA A 262 -1.00 9.71 23.44
CA ALA A 262 -0.32 8.75 22.57
C ALA A 262 -0.81 7.32 22.81
N LYS A 263 -0.90 6.88 24.07
CA LYS A 263 -1.45 5.55 24.42
C LYS A 263 -2.88 5.36 23.91
N LYS A 264 -3.76 6.37 24.09
CA LYS A 264 -5.13 6.33 23.58
C LYS A 264 -5.19 6.18 22.07
N LEU A 265 -4.33 6.90 21.33
CA LEU A 265 -4.22 6.79 19.88
C LEU A 265 -3.76 5.39 19.46
N VAL A 266 -2.72 4.85 20.11
CA VAL A 266 -2.21 3.50 19.83
C VAL A 266 -3.28 2.44 20.06
N ILE A 267 -4.04 2.53 21.15
CA ILE A 267 -5.17 1.62 21.42
C ILE A 267 -6.23 1.72 20.32
N GLY A 268 -6.58 2.93 19.89
CA GLY A 268 -7.54 3.15 18.81
C GLY A 268 -7.09 2.55 17.46
N LEU A 269 -5.80 2.70 17.14
CA LEU A 269 -5.20 2.13 15.93
C LEU A 269 -5.14 0.60 15.99
N ALA A 270 -4.77 0.03 17.15
CA ALA A 270 -4.74 -1.42 17.35
C ALA A 270 -6.13 -2.03 17.15
N ASN A 271 -7.18 -1.41 17.70
CA ASN A 271 -8.56 -1.85 17.51
C ASN A 271 -9.00 -1.78 16.04
N THR A 272 -8.65 -0.69 15.34
CA THR A 272 -8.92 -0.57 13.91
C THR A 272 -8.22 -1.67 13.10
N LEU A 273 -6.97 -1.97 13.41
CA LEU A 273 -6.20 -3.03 12.76
C LEU A 273 -6.82 -4.40 12.99
N LEU A 274 -7.22 -4.71 14.23
CA LEU A 274 -7.89 -5.97 14.56
C LEU A 274 -9.20 -6.13 13.78
N MET A 275 -10.02 -5.08 13.71
CA MET A 275 -11.27 -5.10 12.95
C MET A 275 -11.02 -5.30 11.46
N LYS A 276 -10.05 -4.59 10.87
CA LYS A 276 -9.69 -4.73 9.46
C LYS A 276 -9.13 -6.11 9.13
N ASN A 277 -8.34 -6.70 10.03
CA ASN A 277 -7.83 -8.05 9.84
C ASN A 277 -8.96 -9.08 9.84
N LYS A 278 -9.95 -8.93 10.74
CA LYS A 278 -11.14 -9.79 10.77
C LYS A 278 -11.98 -9.68 9.49
N GLU A 279 -12.20 -8.46 8.99
CA GLU A 279 -12.89 -8.23 7.70
C GLU A 279 -12.15 -8.88 6.54
N TYR A 280 -10.81 -8.78 6.53
CA TYR A 280 -9.96 -9.41 5.52
C TYR A 280 -10.08 -10.94 5.55
N GLU A 281 -9.97 -11.56 6.73
CA GLU A 281 -10.10 -13.02 6.90
C GLU A 281 -11.46 -13.53 6.41
N GLN A 282 -12.55 -12.83 6.77
CA GLN A 282 -13.90 -13.18 6.30
C GLN A 282 -14.03 -13.11 4.78
N THR A 283 -13.45 -12.08 4.17
CA THR A 283 -13.50 -11.91 2.71
C THR A 283 -12.65 -12.96 2.00
N ALA A 284 -11.48 -13.28 2.53
CA ALA A 284 -10.61 -14.33 2.02
C ALA A 284 -11.29 -15.71 2.08
N SER A 285 -12.01 -16.03 3.17
CA SER A 285 -12.81 -17.26 3.28
C SER A 285 -13.89 -17.34 2.21
N LYS A 286 -14.68 -16.27 2.05
CA LYS A 286 -15.74 -16.21 1.02
C LYS A 286 -15.17 -16.36 -0.40
N PHE A 287 -14.02 -15.74 -0.67
CA PHE A 287 -13.34 -15.88 -1.95
C PHE A 287 -12.89 -17.33 -2.18
N HIS A 288 -12.33 -17.97 -1.16
CA HIS A 288 -11.92 -19.37 -1.24
C HIS A 288 -13.11 -20.30 -1.53
N GLU A 289 -14.23 -20.14 -0.82
CA GLU A 289 -15.48 -20.88 -1.06
C GLU A 289 -16.02 -20.66 -2.49
N ALA A 290 -16.00 -19.41 -2.97
CA ALA A 290 -16.40 -19.08 -4.35
C ALA A 290 -15.46 -19.73 -5.39
N SER A 291 -14.17 -19.79 -5.11
CA SER A 291 -13.19 -20.43 -5.99
C SER A 291 -13.38 -21.94 -6.05
N GLU A 292 -13.68 -22.60 -4.93
CA GLU A 292 -13.94 -24.04 -4.88
C GLU A 292 -15.22 -24.40 -5.65
N THR A 293 -16.30 -23.62 -5.45
CA THR A 293 -17.55 -23.82 -6.18
C THR A 293 -17.37 -23.64 -7.68
N LEU A 294 -16.63 -22.59 -8.10
CA LEU A 294 -16.29 -22.38 -9.51
C LEU A 294 -15.50 -23.56 -10.09
N THR A 295 -14.48 -24.03 -9.37
CA THR A 295 -13.66 -25.17 -9.80
C THR A 295 -14.52 -26.42 -10.02
N LYS A 296 -15.45 -26.70 -9.09
CA LYS A 296 -16.38 -27.83 -9.21
C LYS A 296 -17.26 -27.72 -10.46
N VAL A 297 -17.85 -26.55 -10.71
CA VAL A 297 -18.70 -26.33 -11.89
C VAL A 297 -17.89 -26.46 -13.19
N MET A 298 -16.64 -25.99 -13.19
CA MET A 298 -15.76 -26.14 -14.35
C MET A 298 -15.46 -27.61 -14.67
N VAL A 299 -15.18 -28.44 -13.65
CA VAL A 299 -14.98 -29.88 -13.83
C VAL A 299 -16.24 -30.54 -14.41
N GLN A 300 -17.41 -30.26 -13.84
CA GLN A 300 -18.68 -30.79 -14.35
C GLN A 300 -18.97 -30.38 -15.80
N LYS A 301 -18.62 -29.14 -16.17
CA LYS A 301 -18.74 -28.66 -17.55
C LYS A 301 -17.82 -29.44 -18.49
N GLU A 302 -16.58 -29.71 -18.09
CA GLU A 302 -15.63 -30.45 -18.92
C GLU A 302 -16.09 -31.89 -19.15
N GLU A 303 -16.58 -32.57 -18.09
CA GLU A 303 -17.18 -33.90 -18.19
C GLU A 303 -18.37 -33.93 -19.16
N MET A 304 -19.26 -32.92 -19.08
CA MET A 304 -20.40 -32.80 -19.99
C MET A 304 -19.95 -32.60 -21.44
N LEU A 305 -18.93 -31.77 -21.67
CA LEU A 305 -18.38 -31.53 -23.01
C LEU A 305 -17.74 -32.80 -23.58
N GLU A 306 -17.03 -33.58 -22.78
CA GLU A 306 -16.44 -34.85 -23.20
C GLU A 306 -17.52 -35.85 -23.63
N LEU A 307 -18.58 -36.00 -22.82
CA LEU A 307 -19.73 -36.86 -23.15
C LEU A 307 -20.41 -36.42 -24.46
N PHE A 308 -20.66 -35.11 -24.62
CA PHE A 308 -21.27 -34.55 -25.82
C PHE A 308 -20.40 -34.80 -27.07
N ASN A 309 -19.10 -34.54 -26.99
CA ASN A 309 -18.16 -34.76 -28.08
C ASN A 309 -18.06 -36.25 -28.47
N LYS A 310 -18.10 -37.15 -27.49
CA LYS A 310 -18.13 -38.59 -27.71
C LYS A 310 -19.38 -39.00 -28.48
N GLU A 311 -20.54 -38.45 -28.12
CA GLU A 311 -21.81 -38.76 -28.78
C GLU A 311 -21.86 -38.23 -30.22
N ILE A 312 -21.41 -36.99 -30.45
CA ILE A 312 -21.23 -36.45 -31.81
C ILE A 312 -20.31 -37.35 -32.65
N SER A 313 -19.22 -37.84 -32.06
CA SER A 313 -18.26 -38.69 -32.77
C SER A 313 -18.87 -40.02 -33.18
N LYS A 314 -19.68 -40.64 -32.30
CA LYS A 314 -20.44 -41.87 -32.63
C LYS A 314 -21.45 -41.62 -33.75
N MET A 315 -22.27 -40.57 -33.64
CA MET A 315 -23.26 -40.22 -34.66
C MET A 315 -22.60 -40.04 -36.04
N ARG A 316 -21.48 -39.32 -36.10
CA ARG A 316 -20.72 -39.12 -37.34
C ARG A 316 -20.12 -40.43 -37.87
N GLN A 317 -19.75 -41.36 -37.00
CA GLN A 317 -19.27 -42.68 -37.42
C GLN A 317 -20.40 -43.48 -38.06
N VAL A 318 -21.57 -43.53 -37.42
CA VAL A 318 -22.76 -44.21 -37.95
C VAL A 318 -23.14 -43.65 -39.32
N GLU A 319 -23.12 -42.33 -39.48
CA GLU A 319 -23.42 -41.68 -40.77
C GLU A 319 -22.38 -42.04 -41.85
N ARG A 320 -21.08 -42.06 -41.51
CA ARG A 320 -20.03 -42.49 -42.44
C ARG A 320 -20.19 -43.95 -42.87
N ASP A 321 -20.44 -44.84 -41.92
CA ASP A 321 -20.61 -46.27 -42.19
C ASP A 321 -21.83 -46.52 -43.10
N TYR A 322 -22.92 -45.79 -42.86
CA TYR A 322 -24.10 -45.82 -43.72
C TYR A 322 -23.78 -45.37 -45.15
N LEU A 323 -23.13 -44.21 -45.31
CA LEU A 323 -22.74 -43.68 -46.62
C LEU A 323 -21.78 -44.60 -47.36
N GLU A 324 -20.83 -45.23 -46.65
CA GLU A 324 -19.88 -46.18 -47.23
C GLU A 324 -20.62 -47.42 -47.76
N ASN A 325 -21.58 -47.96 -47.01
CA ASN A 325 -22.39 -49.09 -47.46
C ASN A 325 -23.22 -48.74 -48.69
N VAL A 326 -23.90 -47.59 -48.70
CA VAL A 326 -24.64 -47.12 -49.88
C VAL A 326 -23.72 -46.95 -51.09
N SER A 327 -22.51 -46.41 -50.89
CA SER A 327 -21.53 -46.26 -51.97
C SER A 327 -21.07 -47.61 -52.52
N LYS A 328 -20.85 -48.62 -51.66
CA LYS A 328 -20.48 -49.98 -52.08
C LYS A 328 -21.60 -50.64 -52.89
N ASP A 329 -22.84 -50.51 -52.43
CA ASP A 329 -24.00 -51.05 -53.15
C ASP A 329 -24.19 -50.38 -54.51
N HIS A 330 -24.01 -49.06 -54.58
CA HIS A 330 -24.07 -48.30 -55.82
C HIS A 330 -22.97 -48.72 -56.80
N GLU A 331 -21.75 -48.94 -56.31
CA GLU A 331 -20.63 -49.42 -57.11
C GLU A 331 -20.88 -50.82 -57.68
N LYS A 332 -21.43 -51.72 -56.86
CA LYS A 332 -21.81 -53.07 -57.30
C LYS A 332 -22.88 -53.02 -58.38
N ALA A 333 -23.95 -52.24 -58.19
CA ALA A 333 -25.01 -52.08 -59.18
C ALA A 333 -24.47 -51.47 -60.49
N ARG A 334 -23.53 -50.53 -60.40
CA ARG A 334 -22.85 -49.96 -61.57
C ARG A 334 -22.11 -51.02 -62.38
N LEU A 335 -21.32 -51.87 -61.72
CA LEU A 335 -20.59 -52.96 -62.38
C LEU A 335 -21.54 -53.98 -63.03
N GLU A 336 -22.66 -54.32 -62.37
CA GLU A 336 -23.68 -55.21 -62.92
C GLU A 336 -24.35 -54.62 -64.18
N LEU A 337 -24.69 -53.33 -64.15
CA LEU A 337 -25.24 -52.62 -65.31
C LEU A 337 -24.25 -52.56 -66.47
N GLU A 338 -22.97 -52.34 -66.18
CA GLU A 338 -21.91 -52.31 -67.19
C GLU A 338 -21.71 -53.68 -67.84
N ALA A 339 -21.71 -54.76 -67.04
CA ALA A 339 -21.67 -56.13 -67.55
C ALA A 339 -22.87 -56.43 -68.47
N ARG A 340 -24.08 -56.07 -68.04
CA ARG A 340 -25.30 -56.27 -68.84
C ARG A 340 -25.30 -55.45 -70.12
N ARG A 341 -24.81 -54.21 -70.07
CA ARG A 341 -24.62 -53.35 -71.25
C ARG A 341 -23.69 -54.01 -72.27
N ASN A 342 -22.57 -54.57 -71.81
CA ASN A 342 -21.61 -55.24 -72.67
C ASN A 342 -22.21 -56.52 -73.31
N GLU A 343 -22.99 -57.29 -72.54
CA GLU A 343 -23.72 -58.45 -73.08
C GLU A 343 -24.72 -58.04 -74.17
N LEU A 344 -25.51 -57.00 -73.92
CA LEU A 344 -26.48 -56.47 -74.89
C LEU A 344 -25.79 -55.96 -76.16
N MET A 345 -24.69 -55.23 -76.05
CA MET A 345 -23.90 -54.82 -77.21
C MET A 345 -23.35 -56.01 -78.00
N SER A 346 -22.95 -57.09 -77.33
CA SER A 346 -22.52 -58.31 -78.01
C SER A 346 -23.67 -58.99 -78.77
N ARG A 347 -24.85 -59.08 -78.14
CA ARG A 347 -26.06 -59.62 -78.79
C ARG A 347 -26.50 -58.78 -79.98
N GLU A 348 -26.45 -57.46 -79.85
CA GLU A 348 -26.76 -56.53 -80.94
C GLU A 348 -25.84 -56.76 -82.15
N LYS A 349 -24.52 -56.86 -81.92
CA LYS A 349 -23.55 -57.18 -82.98
C LYS A 349 -23.84 -58.54 -83.64
N ASP A 350 -24.19 -59.56 -82.86
CA ASP A 350 -24.54 -60.88 -83.40
C ASP A 350 -25.83 -60.81 -84.25
N LEU A 351 -26.87 -60.12 -83.78
CA LEU A 351 -28.11 -59.91 -84.53
C LEU A 351 -27.86 -59.16 -85.84
N GLN A 352 -27.06 -58.10 -85.83
CA GLN A 352 -26.65 -57.37 -87.04
C GLN A 352 -25.95 -58.30 -88.04
N ARG A 353 -25.04 -59.18 -87.56
CA ARG A 353 -24.38 -60.18 -88.40
C ARG A 353 -25.37 -61.19 -88.99
N ARG A 354 -26.29 -61.72 -88.19
CA ARG A 354 -27.35 -62.62 -88.67
C ARG A 354 -28.26 -61.96 -89.69
N GLN A 355 -28.60 -60.69 -89.51
CA GLN A 355 -29.43 -59.92 -90.43
C GLN A 355 -28.72 -59.71 -91.77
N ALA A 356 -27.42 -59.37 -91.76
CA ALA A 356 -26.60 -59.27 -92.96
C ALA A 356 -26.52 -60.63 -93.71
N ASN A 357 -26.32 -61.73 -92.98
CA ASN A 357 -26.31 -63.08 -93.56
C ASN A 357 -27.68 -63.45 -94.16
N ASN A 358 -28.77 -63.22 -93.44
CA ASN A 358 -30.14 -63.45 -93.95
C ASN A 358 -30.46 -62.61 -95.19
N HIS A 359 -30.00 -61.36 -95.24
CA HIS A 359 -30.16 -60.51 -96.43
C HIS A 359 -29.39 -61.09 -97.62
N THR A 360 -28.17 -61.58 -97.39
CA THR A 360 -27.34 -62.25 -98.41
C THR A 360 -28.01 -63.54 -98.92
N GLU A 361 -28.50 -64.38 -98.02
CA GLU A 361 -29.25 -65.62 -98.33
C GLU A 361 -30.54 -65.33 -99.13
N ARG A 362 -31.35 -64.35 -98.70
CA ARG A 362 -32.54 -63.92 -99.45
C ARG A 362 -32.19 -63.47 -100.86
N ASN A 363 -31.11 -62.71 -101.03
CA ASN A 363 -30.63 -62.28 -102.34
C ASN A 363 -30.20 -63.48 -103.20
N LYS A 364 -29.53 -64.49 -102.63
CA LYS A 364 -29.21 -65.75 -103.34
C LYS A 364 -30.47 -66.50 -103.79
N ILE A 365 -31.44 -66.73 -102.89
CA ILE A 365 -32.70 -67.40 -103.23
C ILE A 365 -33.48 -66.63 -104.31
N TYR A 366 -33.47 -65.30 -104.25
CA TYR A 366 -34.09 -64.46 -105.29
C TYR A 366 -33.40 -64.61 -106.66
N LEU A 367 -32.08 -64.76 -106.69
CA LEU A 367 -31.31 -65.01 -107.92
C LEU A 367 -31.53 -66.44 -108.46
N GLU A 368 -31.68 -67.45 -107.58
CA GLU A 368 -31.95 -68.84 -107.97
C GLU A 368 -33.36 -69.02 -108.53
N LYS A 369 -34.37 -68.29 -108.04
CA LYS A 369 -35.75 -68.31 -108.57
C LYS A 369 -35.93 -67.55 -109.90
N LYS A 370 -34.89 -66.86 -110.39
CA LYS A 370 -34.86 -66.17 -111.69
C LYS A 370 -34.13 -66.94 -112.79
N LYS A 371 -33.59 -68.13 -112.47
CA LYS A 371 -33.22 -69.15 -113.47
C LYS A 371 -34.42 -70.05 -113.73
#